data_AF-A0A521JV91-F1
#
_entry.id   AF-A0A521JV91-F1
#
_cell.length_a   1.000
_cell.length_b   1.000
_cell.length_c   1.000
_cell.angle_alpha   90.00
_cell.angle_beta   90.00
_cell.angle_gamma   90.00
#
_symmetry.space_group_name_H-M   'P 1'
#
loop_
_entity.id
_entity.type
_entity.pdbx_description
1 polymer ?
#
loop_
_entity_poly.entity_id
_entity_poly.type
_entity_poly.pdbx_seq_one_letter_code
_entity_poly.pdbx_strand_id
1 'polypeptide(L)'
;MLHEDVALEGHLIDSDILRKVMARIVEDGGEFEVLELDVGRTNADTSKARLRVKTADPHKLDAILEALSYLGATSRVGDARFAPAERDGILPDEFYSTTNFDTWVRLAGKWTSVAELKMDAAIALRDGKPVAVKQGRVRAGEPVALRGAGIRVQPPERSRSYSVFGFMANDVSAEVNKGIAIAGTAKEMRRARENGERIVLVAGPAIVHSGGDAPLSRLVRGGWIDALLSGNAFAVHDMEKALLKTSLGVCQMSGRAVEGGSRNHLWTINAINRAGGIRAAVQSGLLQRGVMYELVRADVPFVLAGSIRDDGPLVDVIPNVLDAQAAYVDALRGAGVCLMLASALHAIAVGNLLPARVRTVCVDMTESVPVKLGNRGTTQAIGLVTDVGYFLEQLARELGA
;
A
#
# COMPACT_ATOMS: atom_id res chain seq x y z
N MET A 1 34.31 6.26 -25.67
CA MET A 1 33.32 6.04 -24.60
C MET A 1 31.96 6.42 -25.12
N LEU A 2 30.98 5.56 -24.90
CA LEU A 2 29.57 5.83 -25.15
C LEU A 2 29.08 6.82 -24.09
N HIS A 3 28.11 7.66 -24.44
CA HIS A 3 27.55 8.60 -23.48
C HIS A 3 26.07 8.89 -23.74
N GLU A 4 25.37 9.25 -22.68
CA GLU A 4 23.97 9.69 -22.74
C GLU A 4 23.69 10.78 -21.70
N ASP A 5 22.89 11.77 -22.08
CA ASP A 5 22.54 12.88 -21.22
C ASP A 5 21.23 12.57 -20.48
N VAL A 6 21.24 12.64 -19.15
CA VAL A 6 20.07 12.47 -18.30
C VAL A 6 19.65 13.79 -17.66
N ALA A 7 18.35 14.00 -17.55
CA ALA A 7 17.77 15.15 -16.86
C ALA A 7 17.01 14.70 -15.59
N LEU A 8 17.12 15.51 -14.54
CA LEU A 8 16.49 15.34 -13.23
C LEU A 8 15.83 16.66 -12.83
N GLU A 9 14.64 16.58 -12.22
CA GLU A 9 13.92 17.74 -11.68
C GLU A 9 13.22 17.37 -10.37
N GLY A 10 13.33 18.22 -9.36
CA GLY A 10 12.71 18.04 -8.04
C GLY A 10 13.57 18.60 -6.92
N HIS A 11 13.30 18.25 -5.65
CA HIS A 11 14.18 18.61 -4.53
C HIS A 11 15.45 17.72 -4.48
N LEU A 12 16.31 17.89 -5.49
CA LEU A 12 17.42 16.96 -5.80
C LEU A 12 18.48 16.85 -4.69
N ILE A 13 18.75 17.95 -3.98
CA ILE A 13 19.76 18.04 -2.93
C ILE A 13 19.17 17.56 -1.60
N ASP A 14 18.04 18.14 -1.19
CA ASP A 14 17.40 17.85 0.10
C ASP A 14 16.92 16.39 0.21
N SER A 15 16.46 15.81 -0.91
CA SER A 15 16.07 14.39 -0.97
C SER A 15 17.24 13.45 -1.28
N ASP A 16 18.47 13.97 -1.36
CA ASP A 16 19.70 13.21 -1.57
C ASP A 16 19.72 12.43 -2.91
N ILE A 17 18.86 12.83 -3.85
CA ILE A 17 18.69 12.19 -5.17
C ILE A 17 19.97 12.37 -5.99
N LEU A 18 20.53 13.59 -6.02
CA LEU A 18 21.72 13.88 -6.81
C LEU A 18 22.92 13.03 -6.35
N ARG A 19 23.11 12.88 -5.03
CA ARG A 19 24.15 12.02 -4.45
C ARG A 19 23.94 10.55 -4.85
N LYS A 20 22.71 10.04 -4.73
CA LYS A 20 22.37 8.66 -5.09
C LYS A 20 22.59 8.38 -6.57
N VAL A 21 22.19 9.31 -7.45
CA VAL A 21 22.42 9.21 -8.89
C VAL A 21 23.91 9.13 -9.20
N MET A 22 24.70 10.05 -8.66
CA MET A 22 26.16 10.07 -8.87
C MET A 22 26.83 8.82 -8.33
N ALA A 23 26.49 8.40 -7.11
CA ALA A 23 27.01 7.17 -6.50
C ALA A 23 26.66 5.95 -7.36
N ARG A 24 25.41 5.85 -7.81
CA ARG A 24 24.95 4.72 -8.62
C ARG A 24 25.69 4.60 -9.95
N ILE A 25 25.95 5.73 -10.64
CA ILE A 25 26.73 5.74 -11.87
C ILE A 25 28.12 5.16 -11.64
N VAL A 26 28.78 5.56 -10.55
CA VAL A 26 30.14 5.12 -10.21
C VAL A 26 30.16 3.65 -9.78
N GLU A 27 29.21 3.23 -8.93
CA GLU A 27 29.08 1.84 -8.47
C GLU A 27 28.89 0.85 -9.61
N ASP A 28 28.11 1.23 -10.63
CA ASP A 28 27.86 0.41 -11.83
C ASP A 28 28.99 0.55 -12.89
N GLY A 29 30.08 1.23 -12.54
CA GLY A 29 31.29 1.35 -13.36
C GLY A 29 31.19 2.33 -14.52
N GLY A 30 30.34 3.34 -14.40
CA GLY A 30 30.26 4.50 -15.29
C GLY A 30 30.94 5.75 -14.73
N GLU A 31 31.07 6.75 -15.58
CA GLU A 31 31.52 8.10 -15.22
C GLU A 31 30.38 9.09 -15.46
N PHE A 32 30.37 10.21 -14.74
CA PHE A 32 29.41 11.29 -14.99
C PHE A 32 30.10 12.64 -15.15
N GLU A 33 29.48 13.51 -15.95
CA GLU A 33 29.85 14.90 -16.12
C GLU A 33 28.61 15.76 -15.88
N VAL A 34 28.68 16.73 -14.95
CA VAL A 34 27.56 17.65 -14.71
C VAL A 34 27.56 18.70 -15.81
N LEU A 35 26.55 18.66 -16.68
CA LEU A 35 26.40 19.61 -17.78
C LEU A 35 25.70 20.90 -17.31
N GLU A 36 24.72 20.76 -16.42
CA GLU A 36 23.91 21.85 -15.91
C GLU A 36 23.39 21.52 -14.51
N LEU A 37 23.42 22.49 -13.62
CA LEU A 37 22.84 22.39 -12.28
C LEU A 37 22.23 23.74 -11.91
N ASP A 38 20.91 23.80 -11.88
CA ASP A 38 20.14 24.94 -11.39
C ASP A 38 19.55 24.58 -10.03
N VAL A 39 19.91 25.35 -9.01
CA VAL A 39 19.56 25.07 -7.62
C VAL A 39 18.42 26.01 -7.21
N GLY A 40 17.33 25.40 -6.73
CA GLY A 40 16.22 26.14 -6.15
C GLY A 40 16.69 27.12 -5.08
N ARG A 41 16.13 28.34 -5.08
CA ARG A 41 16.60 29.43 -4.20
C ARG A 41 16.12 29.27 -2.76
N THR A 42 14.97 28.64 -2.61
CA THR A 42 14.34 28.34 -1.32
C THR A 42 14.10 26.85 -1.18
N ASN A 43 13.80 26.42 0.04
CA ASN A 43 13.43 25.03 0.33
C ASN A 43 12.10 24.58 -0.31
N ALA A 44 11.34 25.48 -0.93
CA ALA A 44 10.13 25.16 -1.69
C ALA A 44 10.40 25.07 -3.20
N ASP A 45 11.54 25.58 -3.67
CA ASP A 45 11.86 25.59 -5.08
C ASP A 45 12.51 24.27 -5.51
N THR A 46 12.11 23.78 -6.68
CA THR A 46 12.71 22.59 -7.30
C THR A 46 14.06 22.92 -7.94
N SER A 47 15.02 22.02 -7.84
CA SER A 47 16.29 22.05 -8.56
C SER A 47 16.21 21.24 -9.86
N LYS A 48 17.03 21.61 -10.85
CA LYS A 48 17.17 20.90 -12.13
C LYS A 48 18.64 20.51 -12.32
N ALA A 49 18.88 19.29 -12.77
CA ALA A 49 20.23 18.84 -13.11
C ALA A 49 20.23 18.11 -14.44
N ARG A 50 21.26 18.36 -15.24
CA ARG A 50 21.57 17.60 -16.45
C ARG A 50 22.96 17.00 -16.32
N LEU A 51 23.04 15.68 -16.43
CA LEU A 51 24.26 14.90 -16.26
C LEU A 51 24.54 14.14 -17.55
N ARG A 52 25.77 14.09 -17.99
CA ARG A 52 26.23 13.18 -19.03
C ARG A 52 26.82 11.94 -18.39
N VAL A 53 26.21 10.80 -18.62
CA VAL A 53 26.68 9.48 -18.18
C VAL A 53 27.58 8.90 -19.27
N LYS A 54 28.75 8.37 -18.92
CA LYS A 54 29.72 7.80 -19.85
C LYS A 54 30.13 6.39 -19.41
N THR A 55 30.30 5.48 -20.36
CA THR A 55 30.92 4.17 -20.13
C THR A 55 31.51 3.61 -21.43
N ALA A 56 32.40 2.62 -21.32
CA ALA A 56 32.97 1.93 -22.48
C ALA A 56 32.07 0.83 -23.04
N ASP A 57 31.12 0.33 -22.24
CA ASP A 57 30.27 -0.84 -22.56
C ASP A 57 28.80 -0.42 -22.76
N PRO A 58 28.19 -0.67 -23.94
CA PRO A 58 26.79 -0.34 -24.20
C PRO A 58 25.80 -0.99 -23.23
N HIS A 59 26.02 -2.25 -22.84
CA HIS A 59 25.11 -2.95 -21.93
C HIS A 59 25.17 -2.35 -20.52
N LYS A 60 26.35 -1.88 -20.10
CA LYS A 60 26.47 -1.13 -18.83
C LYS A 60 25.80 0.23 -18.91
N LEU A 61 25.87 0.91 -20.06
CA LEU A 61 25.21 2.20 -20.23
C LEU A 61 23.69 2.03 -20.04
N ASP A 62 23.09 1.05 -20.71
CA ASP A 62 21.67 0.76 -20.60
C ASP A 62 21.29 0.38 -19.15
N ALA A 63 22.09 -0.45 -18.49
CA ALA A 63 21.87 -0.82 -17.09
C ALA A 63 21.93 0.38 -16.12
N ILE A 64 22.91 1.28 -16.31
CA ILE A 64 23.04 2.51 -15.52
C ILE A 64 21.82 3.40 -15.76
N LEU A 65 21.45 3.64 -17.02
CA LEU A 65 20.32 4.50 -17.35
C LEU A 65 19.00 3.94 -16.79
N GLU A 66 18.81 2.62 -16.83
CA GLU A 66 17.67 1.97 -16.19
C GLU A 66 17.68 2.22 -14.68
N ALA A 67 18.82 1.99 -14.01
CA ALA A 67 18.95 2.23 -12.56
C ALA A 67 18.65 3.69 -12.20
N LEU A 68 19.13 4.64 -13.00
CA LEU A 68 18.87 6.07 -12.81
C LEU A 68 17.41 6.45 -13.06
N SER A 69 16.69 5.75 -13.93
CA SER A 69 15.26 5.97 -14.16
C SER A 69 14.42 5.76 -12.89
N TYR A 70 14.80 4.79 -12.05
CA TYR A 70 14.18 4.55 -10.75
C TYR A 70 14.48 5.66 -9.72
N LEU A 71 15.51 6.47 -9.96
CA LEU A 71 15.85 7.67 -9.19
C LEU A 71 15.26 8.95 -9.81
N GLY A 72 14.44 8.82 -10.85
CA GLY A 72 13.77 9.91 -11.54
C GLY A 72 14.58 10.61 -12.62
N ALA A 73 15.72 10.04 -13.03
CA ALA A 73 16.47 10.52 -14.18
C ALA A 73 15.77 10.13 -15.48
N THR A 74 15.85 10.99 -16.50
CA THR A 74 15.26 10.73 -17.82
C THR A 74 16.31 10.92 -18.90
N SER A 75 16.57 9.89 -19.72
CA SER A 75 17.76 9.86 -20.60
C SER A 75 17.51 10.21 -22.07
N ARG A 76 16.26 10.22 -22.56
CA ARG A 76 15.92 10.67 -23.93
C ARG A 76 14.51 11.23 -24.02
N VAL A 77 14.38 12.31 -24.80
CA VAL A 77 13.08 12.94 -25.13
C VAL A 77 12.47 12.20 -26.33
N GLY A 78 12.09 10.93 -26.15
CA GLY A 78 11.34 10.11 -27.13
C GLY A 78 9.99 9.65 -26.58
N ASP A 79 9.09 9.19 -27.46
CA ASP A 79 7.86 8.53 -27.03
C ASP A 79 8.16 7.11 -26.53
N ALA A 80 7.33 6.64 -25.59
CA ALA A 80 7.45 5.30 -25.06
C ALA A 80 7.16 4.25 -26.14
N ARG A 81 7.93 3.16 -26.12
CA ARG A 81 7.75 2.02 -27.02
C ARG A 81 6.82 1.01 -26.39
N PHE A 82 6.03 0.34 -27.22
CA PHE A 82 5.10 -0.70 -26.81
C PHE A 82 5.27 -1.93 -27.69
N ALA A 83 5.12 -3.10 -27.09
CA ALA A 83 4.99 -4.37 -27.81
C ALA A 83 3.72 -5.09 -27.33
N PRO A 84 3.08 -5.90 -28.19
CA PRO A 84 1.93 -6.69 -27.78
C PRO A 84 2.34 -7.74 -26.75
N ALA A 85 1.50 -7.94 -25.73
CA ALA A 85 1.59 -9.12 -24.86
C ALA A 85 1.42 -10.40 -25.69
N GLU A 86 2.29 -11.40 -25.46
CA GLU A 86 2.32 -12.61 -26.28
C GLU A 86 1.07 -13.47 -26.09
N ARG A 87 0.64 -13.58 -24.83
CA ARG A 87 -0.54 -14.33 -24.36
C ARG A 87 -1.07 -13.68 -23.09
N ASP A 88 -2.23 -14.14 -22.63
CA ASP A 88 -2.74 -13.77 -21.32
C ASP A 88 -1.69 -14.05 -20.23
N GLY A 89 -1.31 -13.02 -19.48
CA GLY A 89 -0.30 -13.12 -18.42
C GLY A 89 1.16 -13.16 -18.88
N ILE A 90 1.44 -13.11 -20.19
CA ILE A 90 2.80 -13.17 -20.74
C ILE A 90 3.18 -11.81 -21.34
N LEU A 91 4.12 -11.13 -20.68
CA LEU A 91 4.64 -9.83 -21.07
C LEU A 91 5.75 -10.00 -22.12
N PRO A 92 5.98 -9.00 -23.00
CA PRO A 92 7.14 -9.01 -23.88
C PRO A 92 8.45 -8.96 -23.04
N ASP A 93 9.53 -9.59 -23.51
CA ASP A 93 10.80 -9.71 -22.78
C ASP A 93 11.32 -8.38 -22.20
N GLU A 94 11.25 -7.30 -22.99
CA GLU A 94 11.76 -5.99 -22.65
C GLU A 94 10.75 -5.10 -21.88
N PHE A 95 9.74 -5.69 -21.21
CA PHE A 95 8.73 -4.92 -20.50
C PHE A 95 9.33 -4.04 -19.38
N TYR A 96 8.77 -2.84 -19.21
CA TYR A 96 9.07 -2.00 -18.06
C TYR A 96 8.30 -2.46 -16.82
N SER A 97 9.01 -2.71 -15.72
CA SER A 97 8.41 -3.06 -14.42
C SER A 97 8.25 -1.80 -13.58
N THR A 98 7.02 -1.53 -13.14
CA THR A 98 6.70 -0.32 -12.37
C THR A 98 7.24 -0.36 -10.95
N THR A 99 7.59 0.83 -10.44
CA THR A 99 7.70 1.10 -9.00
C THR A 99 6.32 1.43 -8.41
N ASN A 100 6.27 1.80 -7.13
CA ASN A 100 5.09 2.45 -6.53
C ASN A 100 5.14 3.98 -6.62
N PHE A 101 6.10 4.58 -7.33
CA PHE A 101 6.26 6.03 -7.44
C PHE A 101 5.52 6.61 -8.65
N ASP A 102 5.04 7.85 -8.53
CA ASP A 102 4.28 8.49 -9.59
C ASP A 102 5.04 8.40 -10.92
N THR A 103 4.37 7.88 -11.94
CA THR A 103 4.99 7.53 -13.22
C THR A 103 4.20 8.18 -14.35
N TRP A 104 4.91 8.69 -15.36
CA TRP A 104 4.36 9.23 -16.59
C TRP A 104 4.96 8.52 -17.79
N VAL A 105 4.14 8.36 -18.82
CA VAL A 105 4.51 7.80 -20.11
C VAL A 105 4.30 8.86 -21.17
N ARG A 106 5.28 9.04 -22.05
CA ARG A 106 5.20 9.99 -23.16
C ARG A 106 4.58 9.32 -24.39
N LEU A 107 3.43 9.83 -24.81
CA LEU A 107 2.63 9.33 -25.93
C LEU A 107 2.39 10.48 -26.91
N ALA A 108 2.78 10.32 -28.18
CA ALA A 108 2.64 11.35 -29.21
C ALA A 108 3.19 12.72 -28.76
N GLY A 109 4.37 12.72 -28.14
CA GLY A 109 5.05 13.89 -27.61
C GLY A 109 4.54 14.40 -26.26
N LYS A 110 3.44 13.87 -25.71
CA LYS A 110 2.78 14.34 -24.48
C LYS A 110 2.97 13.39 -23.31
N TRP A 111 3.35 13.92 -22.16
CA TRP A 111 3.43 13.15 -20.90
C TRP A 111 2.03 12.88 -20.35
N THR A 112 1.70 11.61 -20.16
CA THR A 112 0.43 11.12 -19.62
C THR A 112 0.71 10.34 -18.34
N SER A 113 0.00 10.65 -17.25
CA SER A 113 0.17 9.94 -15.97
C SER A 113 -0.34 8.51 -16.07
N VAL A 114 0.38 7.57 -15.48
CA VAL A 114 0.00 6.16 -15.40
C VAL A 114 -1.09 5.99 -14.34
N ALA A 115 -2.25 5.49 -14.74
CA ALA A 115 -3.36 5.22 -13.83
C ALA A 115 -3.14 3.93 -13.00
N GLU A 116 -3.80 3.85 -11.85
CA GLU A 116 -3.78 2.68 -10.95
C GLU A 116 -2.39 2.18 -10.57
N LEU A 117 -1.44 3.11 -10.44
CA LEU A 117 -0.06 2.82 -10.14
C LEU A 117 0.10 1.91 -8.90
N LYS A 118 0.94 0.89 -9.07
CA LYS A 118 1.35 -0.10 -8.07
C LYS A 118 2.68 -0.68 -8.52
N MET A 119 3.50 -1.14 -7.57
CA MET A 119 4.77 -1.80 -7.88
C MET A 119 4.56 -3.16 -8.54
N ASP A 120 5.61 -3.72 -9.14
CA ASP A 120 5.63 -5.06 -9.74
C ASP A 120 4.46 -5.26 -10.71
N ALA A 121 4.26 -4.29 -11.60
CA ALA A 121 3.23 -4.30 -12.63
C ALA A 121 3.81 -3.88 -13.97
N ALA A 122 3.11 -4.21 -15.04
CA ALA A 122 3.39 -3.72 -16.39
C ALA A 122 2.57 -2.45 -16.64
N ILE A 123 3.02 -1.58 -17.54
CA ILE A 123 2.20 -0.47 -18.05
C ILE A 123 1.55 -0.89 -19.36
N ALA A 124 0.24 -1.09 -19.36
CA ALA A 124 -0.53 -1.42 -20.56
C ALA A 124 -1.28 -0.19 -21.09
N LEU A 125 -1.44 -0.07 -22.42
CA LEU A 125 -2.33 0.92 -23.02
C LEU A 125 -3.76 0.36 -23.11
N ARG A 126 -4.66 0.90 -22.28
CA ARG A 126 -6.09 0.57 -22.28
C ARG A 126 -6.88 1.82 -22.61
N ASP A 127 -7.71 1.75 -23.65
CA ASP A 127 -8.47 2.90 -24.17
C ASP A 127 -7.59 4.14 -24.44
N GLY A 128 -6.37 3.90 -24.95
CA GLY A 128 -5.38 4.95 -25.23
C GLY A 128 -4.72 5.57 -24.00
N LYS A 129 -4.99 5.05 -22.80
CA LYS A 129 -4.42 5.53 -21.53
C LYS A 129 -3.44 4.52 -20.94
N PRO A 130 -2.29 4.95 -20.40
CA PRO A 130 -1.37 4.06 -19.71
C PRO A 130 -1.93 3.69 -18.32
N VAL A 131 -2.01 2.39 -18.04
CA VAL A 131 -2.52 1.84 -16.78
C VAL A 131 -1.53 0.80 -16.24
N ALA A 132 -1.24 0.85 -14.94
CA ALA A 132 -0.43 -0.19 -14.29
C ALA A 132 -1.29 -1.45 -14.02
N VAL A 133 -0.89 -2.57 -14.62
CA VAL A 133 -1.64 -3.83 -14.61
C VAL A 133 -0.73 -4.95 -14.08
N LYS A 134 -1.22 -5.72 -13.10
CA LYS A 134 -0.51 -6.91 -12.62
C LYS A 134 -0.39 -7.93 -13.74
N GLN A 135 0.77 -8.59 -13.83
CA GLN A 135 1.12 -9.49 -14.93
C GLN A 135 -0.03 -10.45 -15.31
N GLY A 136 -0.58 -11.18 -14.34
CA GLY A 136 -1.68 -12.14 -14.58
C GLY A 136 -3.02 -11.53 -15.06
N ARG A 137 -3.12 -10.21 -15.23
CA ARG A 137 -4.30 -9.48 -15.71
C ARG A 137 -4.08 -8.79 -17.05
N VAL A 138 -2.90 -8.93 -17.65
CA VAL A 138 -2.61 -8.49 -19.01
C VAL A 138 -3.20 -9.50 -19.99
N ARG A 139 -3.94 -9.04 -21.00
CA ARG A 139 -4.52 -9.88 -22.05
C ARG A 139 -3.62 -9.97 -23.27
N ALA A 140 -3.71 -11.08 -23.99
CA ALA A 140 -3.01 -11.28 -25.26
C ALA A 140 -3.25 -10.10 -26.22
N GLY A 141 -2.17 -9.59 -26.81
CA GLY A 141 -2.20 -8.47 -27.74
C GLY A 141 -2.32 -7.07 -27.10
N GLU A 142 -2.52 -6.95 -25.78
CA GLU A 142 -2.48 -5.63 -25.12
C GLU A 142 -1.11 -4.97 -25.33
N PRO A 143 -1.03 -3.70 -25.75
CA PRO A 143 0.26 -3.01 -25.89
C PRO A 143 0.86 -2.75 -24.51
N VAL A 144 2.01 -3.35 -24.23
CA VAL A 144 2.77 -3.22 -22.98
C VAL A 144 4.00 -2.35 -23.21
N ALA A 145 4.22 -1.38 -22.31
CA ALA A 145 5.36 -0.48 -22.37
C ALA A 145 6.67 -1.25 -22.19
N LEU A 146 7.63 -0.96 -23.05
CA LEU A 146 8.98 -1.49 -22.97
C LEU A 146 9.89 -0.55 -22.16
N ARG A 147 10.99 -1.10 -21.66
CA ARG A 147 12.08 -0.31 -21.04
C ARG A 147 12.66 0.70 -22.05
N GLY A 148 13.20 1.79 -21.53
CA GLY A 148 13.88 2.83 -22.30
C GLY A 148 13.18 4.18 -22.30
N ALA A 149 13.21 4.88 -23.44
CA ALA A 149 12.77 6.26 -23.55
C ALA A 149 11.26 6.44 -23.29
N GLY A 150 10.86 7.64 -22.88
CA GLY A 150 9.45 8.01 -22.74
C GLY A 150 8.78 7.53 -21.46
N ILE A 151 9.54 7.04 -20.47
CA ILE A 151 9.04 6.75 -19.12
C ILE A 151 9.74 7.69 -18.14
N ARG A 152 8.95 8.32 -17.27
CA ARG A 152 9.44 9.22 -16.22
C ARG A 152 8.85 8.81 -14.89
N VAL A 153 9.71 8.56 -13.91
CA VAL A 153 9.33 8.24 -12.53
C VAL A 153 9.65 9.45 -11.66
N GLN A 154 8.78 9.76 -10.69
CA GLN A 154 9.03 10.78 -9.69
C GLN A 154 9.07 10.13 -8.30
N PRO A 155 10.26 9.91 -7.74
CA PRO A 155 10.40 9.43 -6.38
C PRO A 155 9.73 10.39 -5.38
N PRO A 156 9.16 9.89 -4.27
CA PRO A 156 8.58 10.71 -3.23
C PRO A 156 9.65 11.58 -2.56
N GLU A 157 9.30 12.82 -2.27
CA GLU A 157 10.15 13.73 -1.51
C GLU A 157 10.26 13.24 -0.05
N ARG A 158 11.49 13.25 0.50
CA ARG A 158 11.67 12.89 1.91
C ARG A 158 11.02 13.93 2.82
N SER A 159 10.34 13.47 3.87
CA SER A 159 9.89 14.37 4.95
C SER A 159 11.10 14.98 5.66
N ARG A 160 11.08 16.30 5.81
CA ARG A 160 12.21 17.17 6.20
C ARG A 160 12.70 17.04 7.65
N SER A 161 12.40 15.95 8.34
CA SER A 161 12.84 15.70 9.72
C SER A 161 14.08 14.80 9.74
N TYR A 162 15.25 15.36 9.43
CA TYR A 162 16.52 14.67 9.67
C TYR A 162 17.46 15.59 10.46
N SER A 163 17.90 15.12 11.63
CA SER A 163 19.12 15.62 12.26
C SER A 163 20.32 14.83 11.71
N VAL A 164 21.43 15.52 11.45
CA VAL A 164 22.69 14.93 10.92
C VAL A 164 23.31 13.91 11.89
N PHE A 165 22.89 13.94 13.16
CA PHE A 165 23.20 12.97 14.20
C PHE A 165 21.96 12.75 15.06
N GLY A 166 21.59 11.50 15.34
CA GLY A 166 20.43 11.16 16.17
C GLY A 166 20.39 9.68 16.54
N PHE A 167 20.07 9.38 17.80
CA PHE A 167 19.72 8.03 18.23
C PHE A 167 18.30 7.69 17.72
N MET A 168 18.01 6.41 17.46
CA MET A 168 16.70 5.93 16.96
C MET A 168 16.33 6.36 15.53
N ALA A 169 17.31 6.49 14.64
CA ALA A 169 17.10 6.83 13.23
C ALA A 169 16.49 5.70 12.37
N ASN A 170 16.09 4.57 12.98
CA ASN A 170 15.40 3.48 12.29
C ASN A 170 13.90 3.75 12.28
N ASP A 171 13.28 3.71 11.10
CA ASP A 171 11.85 3.99 10.86
C ASP A 171 10.87 3.03 11.57
N VAL A 172 11.37 1.94 12.16
CA VAL A 172 10.58 0.97 12.92
C VAL A 172 11.28 0.71 14.25
N SER A 173 10.66 1.12 15.36
CA SER A 173 11.15 0.82 16.70
C SER A 173 9.99 0.67 17.70
N ALA A 174 10.13 -0.30 18.60
CA ALA A 174 9.25 -0.42 19.75
C ALA A 174 9.36 0.78 20.71
N GLU A 175 10.51 1.45 20.78
CA GLU A 175 10.86 2.43 21.80
C GLU A 175 10.53 3.89 21.41
N VAL A 176 9.57 4.12 20.51
CA VAL A 176 9.11 5.46 20.15
C VAL A 176 7.96 5.95 21.03
N ASN A 177 7.83 7.26 21.20
CA ASN A 177 6.66 7.85 21.86
C ASN A 177 5.39 7.59 21.03
N LYS A 178 4.62 6.58 21.45
CA LYS A 178 3.42 6.12 20.72
C LYS A 178 2.34 7.19 20.66
N GLY A 179 2.18 8.01 21.69
CA GLY A 179 1.19 9.09 21.70
C GLY A 179 1.40 10.08 20.56
N ILE A 180 2.65 10.50 20.34
CA ILE A 180 2.99 11.42 19.24
C ILE A 180 2.68 10.79 17.88
N ALA A 181 3.04 9.52 17.67
CA ALA A 181 2.79 8.84 16.40
C ALA A 181 1.29 8.60 16.13
N ILE A 182 0.51 8.28 17.17
CA ILE A 182 -0.94 8.10 17.07
C ILE A 182 -1.62 9.44 16.77
N ALA A 183 -1.23 10.52 17.45
CA ALA A 183 -1.73 11.86 17.16
C ALA A 183 -1.37 12.30 15.72
N GLY A 184 -0.16 11.99 15.26
CA GLY A 184 0.25 12.18 13.87
C GLY A 184 -0.63 11.42 12.87
N THR A 185 -0.95 10.15 13.19
CA THR A 185 -1.88 9.34 12.39
C THR A 185 -3.27 9.96 12.33
N ALA A 186 -3.80 10.41 13.48
CA ALA A 186 -5.09 11.10 13.55
C ALA A 186 -5.11 12.39 12.72
N LYS A 187 -4.00 13.14 12.69
CA LYS A 187 -3.85 14.34 11.86
C LYS A 187 -3.87 14.01 10.37
N GLU A 188 -3.16 12.99 9.92
CA GLU A 188 -3.19 12.57 8.52
C GLU A 188 -4.59 12.05 8.10
N MET A 189 -5.30 11.34 8.99
CA MET A 189 -6.69 10.94 8.74
C MET A 189 -7.63 12.13 8.57
N ARG A 190 -7.52 13.17 9.41
CA ARG A 190 -8.29 14.42 9.25
C ARG A 190 -7.99 15.10 7.92
N ARG A 191 -6.71 15.23 7.57
CA ARG A 191 -6.27 15.80 6.30
C ARG A 191 -6.83 15.04 5.10
N ALA A 192 -6.80 13.71 5.13
CA ALA A 192 -7.37 12.88 4.06
C ALA A 192 -8.87 13.15 3.90
N ARG A 193 -9.62 13.23 5.00
CA ARG A 193 -11.04 13.61 5.00
C ARG A 193 -11.28 15.00 4.40
N GLU A 194 -10.49 15.99 4.80
CA GLU A 194 -10.56 17.37 4.26
C GLU A 194 -10.30 17.41 2.74
N ASN A 195 -9.42 16.53 2.24
CA ASN A 195 -9.11 16.40 0.82
C ASN A 195 -10.11 15.54 0.04
N GLY A 196 -11.13 14.95 0.69
CA GLY A 196 -12.06 14.02 0.07
C GLY A 196 -11.43 12.67 -0.30
N GLU A 197 -10.29 12.33 0.31
CA GLU A 197 -9.60 11.05 0.12
C GLU A 197 -10.17 9.98 1.05
N ARG A 198 -10.09 8.73 0.63
CA ARG A 198 -10.60 7.58 1.39
C ARG A 198 -9.57 7.09 2.40
N ILE A 199 -10.07 6.63 3.54
CA ILE A 199 -9.30 5.95 4.57
C ILE A 199 -9.63 4.45 4.50
N VAL A 200 -8.64 3.65 4.11
CA VAL A 200 -8.80 2.19 3.97
C VAL A 200 -8.16 1.48 5.16
N LEU A 201 -8.85 0.49 5.70
CA LEU A 201 -8.37 -0.34 6.79
C LEU A 201 -8.04 -1.75 6.31
N VAL A 202 -6.86 -2.25 6.63
CA VAL A 202 -6.50 -3.66 6.54
C VAL A 202 -6.54 -4.25 7.95
N ALA A 203 -7.51 -5.12 8.21
CA ALA A 203 -7.80 -5.63 9.55
C ALA A 203 -7.34 -7.07 9.72
N GLY A 204 -6.75 -7.39 10.86
CA GLY A 204 -6.42 -8.76 11.28
C GLY A 204 -7.22 -9.20 12.51
N PRO A 205 -7.37 -10.52 12.74
CA PRO A 205 -8.19 -11.06 13.83
C PRO A 205 -7.70 -10.66 15.23
N ALA A 206 -6.40 -10.33 15.38
CA ALA A 206 -5.83 -9.84 16.62
C ALA A 206 -6.50 -8.56 17.15
N ILE A 207 -7.12 -7.75 16.28
CA ILE A 207 -7.94 -6.61 16.69
C ILE A 207 -9.07 -7.04 17.63
N VAL A 208 -9.74 -8.15 17.31
CA VAL A 208 -10.85 -8.66 18.12
C VAL A 208 -10.31 -9.25 19.43
N HIS A 209 -9.21 -9.99 19.34
CA HIS A 209 -8.58 -10.67 20.48
C HIS A 209 -8.03 -9.69 21.52
N SER A 210 -7.57 -8.50 21.10
CA SER A 210 -7.08 -7.44 22.00
C SER A 210 -8.19 -6.49 22.49
N GLY A 211 -9.43 -6.66 22.03
CA GLY A 211 -10.54 -5.77 22.37
C GLY A 211 -10.63 -4.48 21.55
N GLY A 212 -9.85 -4.36 20.48
CA GLY A 212 -9.88 -3.22 19.56
C GLY A 212 -11.12 -3.15 18.65
N ASP A 213 -11.98 -4.17 18.64
CA ASP A 213 -13.25 -4.18 17.90
C ASP A 213 -14.20 -3.06 18.36
N ALA A 214 -14.23 -2.75 19.66
CA ALA A 214 -15.09 -1.69 20.19
C ALA A 214 -14.67 -0.28 19.72
N PRO A 215 -13.42 0.18 19.90
CA PRO A 215 -12.99 1.45 19.33
C PRO A 215 -13.04 1.47 17.80
N LEU A 216 -12.76 0.35 17.13
CA LEU A 216 -12.90 0.28 15.68
C LEU A 216 -14.36 0.46 15.23
N SER A 217 -15.33 -0.12 15.93
CA SER A 217 -16.75 0.09 15.69
C SER A 217 -17.13 1.57 15.82
N ARG A 218 -16.56 2.29 16.81
CA ARG A 218 -16.73 3.74 16.95
C ARG A 218 -16.15 4.51 15.78
N LEU A 219 -14.95 4.15 15.31
CA LEU A 219 -14.34 4.76 14.13
C LEU A 219 -15.17 4.56 12.86
N VAL A 220 -15.70 3.36 12.62
CA VAL A 220 -16.60 3.08 11.49
C VAL A 220 -17.86 3.95 11.59
N ARG A 221 -18.51 3.98 12.76
CA ARG A 221 -19.72 4.77 13.00
C ARG A 221 -19.49 6.27 12.88
N GLY A 222 -18.32 6.74 13.33
CA GLY A 222 -17.87 8.12 13.18
C GLY A 222 -17.49 8.48 11.74
N GLY A 223 -17.61 7.54 10.80
CA GLY A 223 -17.28 7.76 9.40
C GLY A 223 -15.80 8.03 9.21
N TRP A 224 -14.91 7.30 9.90
CA TRP A 224 -13.46 7.40 9.69
C TRP A 224 -12.91 6.33 8.75
N ILE A 225 -13.69 5.31 8.43
CA ILE A 225 -13.27 4.16 7.60
C ILE A 225 -14.17 4.08 6.35
N ASP A 226 -13.57 4.10 5.16
CA ASP A 226 -14.29 4.09 3.87
C ASP A 226 -14.22 2.74 3.15
N ALA A 227 -13.34 1.85 3.58
CA ALA A 227 -13.31 0.44 3.17
C ALA A 227 -12.54 -0.41 4.18
N LEU A 228 -12.92 -1.69 4.30
CA LEU A 228 -12.20 -2.69 5.07
C LEU A 228 -11.73 -3.86 4.21
N LEU A 229 -10.44 -4.18 4.28
CA LEU A 229 -9.80 -5.31 3.62
C LEU A 229 -9.36 -6.31 4.67
N SER A 230 -9.79 -7.57 4.56
CA SER A 230 -9.44 -8.59 5.55
C SER A 230 -9.60 -10.01 5.00
N GLY A 231 -9.55 -11.01 5.87
CA GLY A 231 -9.83 -12.41 5.56
C GLY A 231 -10.96 -12.96 6.45
N ASN A 232 -11.31 -14.22 6.22
CA ASN A 232 -12.40 -14.92 6.92
C ASN A 232 -12.28 -14.81 8.45
N ALA A 233 -11.09 -15.03 9.01
CA ALA A 233 -10.88 -15.10 10.45
C ALA A 233 -11.30 -13.82 11.20
N PHE A 234 -10.97 -12.63 10.70
CA PHE A 234 -11.36 -11.38 11.36
C PHE A 234 -12.88 -11.25 11.45
N ALA A 235 -13.58 -11.44 10.33
CA ALA A 235 -15.04 -11.34 10.28
C ALA A 235 -15.71 -12.39 11.18
N VAL A 236 -15.22 -13.64 11.14
CA VAL A 236 -15.74 -14.72 12.00
C VAL A 236 -15.56 -14.39 13.48
N HIS A 237 -14.38 -13.92 13.91
CA HIS A 237 -14.13 -13.63 15.32
C HIS A 237 -14.89 -12.40 15.83
N ASP A 238 -15.05 -11.36 14.99
CA ASP A 238 -15.90 -10.20 15.33
C ASP A 238 -17.35 -10.65 15.56
N MET A 239 -17.90 -11.45 14.65
CA MET A 239 -19.27 -11.96 14.75
C MET A 239 -19.43 -12.99 15.88
N GLU A 240 -18.42 -13.83 16.16
CA GLU A 240 -18.42 -14.77 17.29
C GLU A 240 -18.51 -13.98 18.60
N LYS A 241 -17.72 -12.92 18.73
CA LYS A 241 -17.75 -12.03 19.90
C LYS A 241 -19.09 -11.30 19.99
N ALA A 242 -19.64 -10.87 18.87
CA ALA A 242 -20.95 -10.25 18.81
C ALA A 242 -22.06 -11.21 19.27
N LEU A 243 -22.08 -12.46 18.81
CA LEU A 243 -23.17 -13.41 19.08
C LEU A 243 -23.01 -14.13 20.41
N LEU A 244 -21.80 -14.60 20.71
CA LEU A 244 -21.49 -15.56 21.77
C LEU A 244 -20.60 -14.99 22.88
N LYS A 245 -20.13 -13.73 22.75
CA LYS A 245 -19.24 -13.05 23.71
C LYS A 245 -17.87 -13.74 23.88
N THR A 246 -17.50 -14.61 22.96
CA THR A 246 -16.20 -15.30 22.91
C THR A 246 -15.43 -14.96 21.65
N SER A 247 -14.12 -15.18 21.67
CA SER A 247 -13.29 -15.23 20.48
C SER A 247 -12.39 -16.46 20.58
N LEU A 248 -12.49 -17.41 19.64
CA LEU A 248 -11.89 -18.75 19.75
C LEU A 248 -12.25 -19.46 21.07
N GLY A 249 -13.48 -19.26 21.56
CA GLY A 249 -13.92 -19.87 22.82
C GLY A 249 -13.35 -19.23 24.09
N VAL A 250 -12.59 -18.14 24.00
CA VAL A 250 -12.14 -17.35 25.15
C VAL A 250 -13.16 -16.25 25.43
N CYS A 251 -13.73 -16.24 26.64
CA CYS A 251 -14.66 -15.21 27.08
C CYS A 251 -13.95 -13.86 27.14
N GLN A 252 -14.48 -12.88 26.42
CA GLN A 252 -13.85 -11.57 26.26
C GLN A 252 -14.00 -10.67 27.50
N MET A 253 -14.87 -11.04 28.44
CA MET A 253 -15.04 -10.33 29.71
C MET A 253 -14.09 -10.86 30.80
N SER A 254 -13.79 -12.17 30.79
CA SER A 254 -13.01 -12.82 31.85
C SER A 254 -11.61 -13.28 31.42
N GLY A 255 -11.33 -13.30 30.12
CA GLY A 255 -10.09 -13.85 29.55
C GLY A 255 -9.94 -15.36 29.68
N ARG A 256 -10.98 -16.08 30.13
CA ARG A 256 -10.94 -17.52 30.38
C ARG A 256 -11.56 -18.31 29.24
N ALA A 257 -11.01 -19.48 28.95
CA ALA A 257 -11.63 -20.44 28.04
C ALA A 257 -13.01 -20.87 28.58
N VAL A 258 -13.98 -20.98 27.68
CA VAL A 258 -15.32 -21.49 27.97
C VAL A 258 -15.41 -22.94 27.54
N GLU A 259 -16.07 -23.78 28.33
CA GLU A 259 -16.30 -25.18 27.98
C GLU A 259 -17.03 -25.31 26.64
N GLY A 260 -16.50 -26.13 25.74
CA GLY A 260 -17.00 -26.27 24.37
C GLY A 260 -16.77 -25.06 23.45
N GLY A 261 -16.02 -24.03 23.90
CA GLY A 261 -15.81 -22.79 23.16
C GLY A 261 -15.10 -22.96 21.82
N SER A 262 -14.37 -24.07 21.62
CA SER A 262 -13.77 -24.42 20.32
C SER A 262 -14.80 -24.52 19.19
N ARG A 263 -16.08 -24.81 19.49
CA ARG A 263 -17.14 -24.89 18.47
C ARG A 263 -17.74 -23.53 18.08
N ASN A 264 -17.46 -22.46 18.84
CA ASN A 264 -18.21 -21.20 18.73
C ASN A 264 -17.97 -20.49 17.40
N HIS A 265 -16.74 -20.50 16.88
CA HIS A 265 -16.42 -19.93 15.58
C HIS A 265 -17.09 -20.70 14.43
N LEU A 266 -17.08 -22.05 14.46
CA LEU A 266 -17.79 -22.89 13.49
C LEU A 266 -19.30 -22.70 13.54
N TRP A 267 -19.86 -22.59 14.74
CA TRP A 267 -21.29 -22.28 14.92
C TRP A 267 -21.64 -20.92 14.32
N THR A 268 -20.78 -19.92 14.54
CA THR A 268 -20.94 -18.56 13.99
C THR A 268 -20.97 -18.60 12.48
N ILE A 269 -20.00 -19.28 11.85
CA ILE A 269 -19.97 -19.47 10.38
C ILE A 269 -21.29 -20.08 9.89
N ASN A 270 -21.74 -21.16 10.52
CA ASN A 270 -22.98 -21.84 10.14
C ASN A 270 -24.21 -20.93 10.31
N ALA A 271 -24.27 -20.12 11.36
CA ALA A 271 -25.37 -19.19 11.60
C ALA A 271 -25.41 -18.08 10.54
N ILE A 272 -24.26 -17.48 10.20
CA ILE A 272 -24.17 -16.42 9.19
C ILE A 272 -24.44 -16.97 7.78
N ASN A 273 -23.88 -18.13 7.43
CA ASN A 273 -24.15 -18.76 6.13
C ASN A 273 -25.63 -19.17 6.00
N ARG A 274 -26.27 -19.66 7.07
CA ARG A 274 -27.71 -19.94 7.07
C ARG A 274 -28.56 -18.68 6.84
N ALA A 275 -28.12 -17.53 7.36
CA ALA A 275 -28.77 -16.26 7.10
C ALA A 275 -28.57 -15.75 5.66
N GLY A 276 -27.65 -16.34 4.89
CA GLY A 276 -27.32 -15.91 3.53
C GLY A 276 -26.16 -14.91 3.46
N GLY A 277 -25.35 -14.79 4.52
CA GLY A 277 -24.18 -13.91 4.57
C GLY A 277 -24.31 -12.77 5.58
N ILE A 278 -23.24 -11.97 5.71
CA ILE A 278 -23.12 -10.95 6.76
C ILE A 278 -24.22 -9.89 6.64
N ARG A 279 -24.46 -9.36 5.44
CA ARG A 279 -25.49 -8.32 5.23
C ARG A 279 -26.90 -8.82 5.59
N ALA A 280 -27.23 -10.05 5.21
CA ALA A 280 -28.51 -10.66 5.53
C ALA A 280 -28.66 -11.00 7.03
N ALA A 281 -27.57 -11.39 7.70
CA ALA A 281 -27.53 -11.56 9.15
C ALA A 281 -27.79 -10.25 9.91
N VAL A 282 -27.32 -9.12 9.40
CA VAL A 282 -27.62 -7.79 9.97
C VAL A 282 -29.08 -7.40 9.73
N GLN A 283 -29.57 -7.57 8.51
CA GLN A 283 -30.95 -7.21 8.13
C GLN A 283 -32.02 -8.03 8.89
N SER A 284 -31.74 -9.31 9.15
CA SER A 284 -32.62 -10.20 9.93
C SER A 284 -32.56 -9.95 11.44
N GLY A 285 -31.64 -9.11 11.92
CA GLY A 285 -31.41 -8.86 13.35
C GLY A 285 -30.66 -9.99 14.07
N LEU A 286 -30.10 -10.97 13.34
CA LEU A 286 -29.22 -11.98 13.93
C LEU A 286 -27.93 -11.33 14.46
N LEU A 287 -27.29 -10.49 13.64
CA LEU A 287 -26.10 -9.72 14.02
C LEU A 287 -26.51 -8.27 14.35
N GLN A 288 -26.29 -7.83 15.59
CA GLN A 288 -26.79 -6.53 16.09
C GLN A 288 -25.67 -5.59 16.60
N ARG A 289 -24.42 -6.01 16.53
CA ARG A 289 -23.23 -5.29 17.03
C ARG A 289 -21.96 -5.87 16.43
N GLY A 290 -20.83 -5.20 16.65
CA GLY A 290 -19.52 -5.59 16.14
C GLY A 290 -19.13 -4.79 14.90
N VAL A 291 -17.88 -4.91 14.49
CA VAL A 291 -17.33 -4.15 13.37
C VAL A 291 -18.07 -4.48 12.07
N MET A 292 -18.33 -5.77 11.80
CA MET A 292 -19.04 -6.20 10.59
C MET A 292 -20.48 -5.67 10.56
N TYR A 293 -21.13 -5.54 11.71
CA TYR A 293 -22.44 -4.90 11.82
C TYR A 293 -22.37 -3.41 11.47
N GLU A 294 -21.43 -2.66 12.06
CA GLU A 294 -21.29 -1.23 11.79
C GLU A 294 -20.96 -0.95 10.33
N LEU A 295 -20.11 -1.78 9.70
CA LEU A 295 -19.79 -1.66 8.26
C LEU A 295 -21.06 -1.80 7.40
N VAL A 296 -21.90 -2.80 7.66
CA VAL A 296 -23.17 -2.97 6.93
C VAL A 296 -24.13 -1.81 7.19
N ARG A 297 -24.23 -1.34 8.44
CA ARG A 297 -25.11 -0.23 8.82
C ARG A 297 -24.70 1.11 8.20
N ALA A 298 -23.40 1.35 8.08
CA ALA A 298 -22.83 2.55 7.48
C ALA A 298 -22.63 2.41 5.95
N ASP A 299 -23.02 1.27 5.37
CA ASP A 299 -22.78 0.89 3.97
C ASP A 299 -21.32 1.05 3.52
N VAL A 300 -20.40 0.75 4.42
CA VAL A 300 -18.96 0.75 4.15
C VAL A 300 -18.60 -0.58 3.47
N PRO A 301 -17.99 -0.55 2.27
CA PRO A 301 -17.63 -1.77 1.57
C PRO A 301 -16.52 -2.52 2.32
N PHE A 302 -16.61 -3.84 2.32
CA PHE A 302 -15.56 -4.72 2.83
C PHE A 302 -15.24 -5.83 1.82
N VAL A 303 -13.99 -6.27 1.81
CA VAL A 303 -13.52 -7.38 0.98
C VAL A 303 -12.85 -8.42 1.88
N LEU A 304 -13.36 -9.65 1.83
CA LEU A 304 -12.82 -10.78 2.57
C LEU A 304 -12.09 -11.72 1.60
N ALA A 305 -10.77 -11.65 1.56
CA ALA A 305 -9.95 -12.52 0.74
C ALA A 305 -9.76 -13.90 1.41
N GLY A 306 -9.98 -14.96 0.65
CA GLY A 306 -9.81 -16.33 1.12
C GLY A 306 -8.35 -16.71 1.37
N SER A 307 -8.15 -17.64 2.30
CA SER A 307 -6.87 -18.23 2.66
C SER A 307 -6.98 -19.74 2.85
N ILE A 308 -5.87 -20.46 2.66
CA ILE A 308 -5.81 -21.92 2.80
C ILE A 308 -6.12 -22.44 4.22
N ARG A 309 -6.19 -21.55 5.21
CA ARG A 309 -6.51 -21.87 6.61
C ARG A 309 -8.00 -21.63 6.94
N ASP A 310 -8.79 -21.07 6.03
CA ASP A 310 -10.14 -20.63 6.38
C ASP A 310 -11.05 -21.79 6.79
N ASP A 311 -11.65 -21.67 7.98
CA ASP A 311 -12.75 -22.53 8.43
C ASP A 311 -14.07 -22.07 7.78
N GLY A 312 -14.85 -23.00 7.23
CA GLY A 312 -16.09 -22.68 6.50
C GLY A 312 -15.87 -22.71 4.99
N PRO A 313 -15.63 -21.55 4.33
CA PRO A 313 -15.61 -20.17 4.85
C PRO A 313 -17.01 -19.53 4.95
N LEU A 314 -17.07 -18.26 5.36
CA LEU A 314 -18.26 -17.42 5.17
C LEU A 314 -18.59 -17.28 3.68
N VAL A 315 -19.88 -17.21 3.33
CA VAL A 315 -20.32 -17.01 1.93
C VAL A 315 -19.84 -15.69 1.30
N ASP A 316 -19.54 -14.68 2.14
CA ASP A 316 -19.01 -13.37 1.72
C ASP A 316 -17.51 -13.41 1.34
N VAL A 317 -16.80 -14.52 1.61
CA VAL A 317 -15.37 -14.67 1.31
C VAL A 317 -15.16 -14.93 -0.18
N ILE A 318 -14.21 -14.23 -0.79
CA ILE A 318 -13.76 -14.44 -2.17
C ILE A 318 -12.66 -15.52 -2.15
N PRO A 319 -12.94 -16.76 -2.57
CA PRO A 319 -11.98 -17.87 -2.46
C PRO A 319 -10.86 -17.76 -3.51
N ASN A 320 -11.14 -17.17 -4.67
CA ASN A 320 -10.16 -16.99 -5.72
C ASN A 320 -9.25 -15.81 -5.40
N VAL A 321 -7.95 -16.08 -5.23
CA VAL A 321 -6.96 -15.06 -4.83
C VAL A 321 -6.76 -13.95 -5.87
N LEU A 322 -6.98 -14.24 -7.16
CA LEU A 322 -6.86 -13.23 -8.23
C LEU A 322 -8.08 -12.30 -8.22
N ASP A 323 -9.27 -12.84 -7.99
CA ASP A 323 -10.49 -12.05 -7.86
C ASP A 323 -10.47 -11.22 -6.57
N ALA A 324 -9.96 -11.79 -5.47
CA ALA A 324 -9.76 -11.08 -4.22
C ALA A 324 -8.75 -9.92 -4.38
N GLN A 325 -7.64 -10.15 -5.10
CA GLN A 325 -6.68 -9.09 -5.42
C GLN A 325 -7.31 -7.99 -6.26
N ALA A 326 -8.13 -8.34 -7.26
CA ALA A 326 -8.84 -7.35 -8.07
C ALA A 326 -9.81 -6.51 -7.22
N ALA A 327 -10.58 -7.16 -6.34
CA ALA A 327 -11.47 -6.48 -5.41
C ALA A 327 -10.71 -5.56 -4.43
N TYR A 328 -9.51 -5.95 -3.98
CA TYR A 328 -8.64 -5.09 -3.18
C TYR A 328 -8.21 -3.84 -3.98
N VAL A 329 -7.77 -4.01 -5.23
CA VAL A 329 -7.38 -2.87 -6.09
C VAL A 329 -8.54 -1.88 -6.26
N ASP A 330 -9.75 -2.38 -6.51
CA ASP A 330 -10.93 -1.52 -6.65
C ASP A 330 -11.27 -0.79 -5.33
N ALA A 331 -11.20 -1.49 -4.20
CA ALA A 331 -11.46 -0.91 -2.88
C ALA A 331 -10.42 0.16 -2.47
N LEU A 332 -9.18 0.05 -2.96
CA LEU A 332 -8.09 1.01 -2.71
C LEU A 332 -8.17 2.28 -3.56
N ARG A 333 -9.06 2.36 -4.56
CA ARG A 333 -9.20 3.57 -5.38
C ARG A 333 -9.59 4.77 -4.52
N GLY A 334 -8.83 5.86 -4.70
CA GLY A 334 -9.00 7.11 -3.96
C GLY A 334 -8.46 7.09 -2.53
N ALA A 335 -7.72 6.06 -2.13
CA ALA A 335 -7.12 6.01 -0.79
C ALA A 335 -6.06 7.12 -0.61
N GLY A 336 -6.22 7.94 0.43
CA GLY A 336 -5.21 8.89 0.90
C GLY A 336 -4.45 8.35 2.12
N VAL A 337 -5.15 7.54 2.94
CA VAL A 337 -4.58 6.86 4.12
C VAL A 337 -4.94 5.38 4.09
N CYS A 338 -3.96 4.52 4.42
CA CYS A 338 -4.16 3.10 4.65
C CYS A 338 -3.64 2.71 6.04
N LEU A 339 -4.53 2.19 6.89
CA LEU A 339 -4.19 1.63 8.19
C LEU A 339 -4.03 0.12 8.06
N MET A 340 -2.87 -0.44 8.41
CA MET A 340 -2.60 -1.86 8.36
C MET A 340 -2.43 -2.40 9.77
N LEU A 341 -3.45 -3.10 10.27
CA LEU A 341 -3.59 -3.40 11.69
C LEU A 341 -3.54 -4.91 11.95
N ALA A 342 -2.43 -5.36 12.51
CA ALA A 342 -2.19 -6.73 13.00
C ALA A 342 -2.51 -7.84 11.98
N SER A 343 -2.12 -7.64 10.71
CA SER A 343 -2.44 -8.53 9.60
C SER A 343 -1.29 -8.64 8.60
N ALA A 344 -0.28 -9.47 8.90
CA ALA A 344 0.94 -9.55 8.10
C ALA A 344 0.69 -9.85 6.61
N LEU A 345 -0.10 -10.88 6.30
CA LEU A 345 -0.38 -11.31 4.92
C LEU A 345 -1.08 -10.19 4.13
N HIS A 346 -2.19 -9.68 4.65
CA HIS A 346 -2.97 -8.68 3.95
C HIS A 346 -2.27 -7.31 3.89
N ALA A 347 -1.52 -6.92 4.95
CA ALA A 347 -0.72 -5.70 4.95
C ALA A 347 0.32 -5.70 3.84
N ILE A 348 1.09 -6.80 3.71
CA ILE A 348 2.09 -6.96 2.65
C ILE A 348 1.41 -6.97 1.27
N ALA A 349 0.29 -7.69 1.13
CA ALA A 349 -0.44 -7.72 -0.13
C ALA A 349 -0.92 -6.32 -0.55
N VAL A 350 -1.47 -5.54 0.39
CA VAL A 350 -1.96 -4.17 0.13
C VAL A 350 -0.81 -3.20 -0.10
N GLY A 351 0.31 -3.31 0.62
CA GLY A 351 1.52 -2.52 0.35
C GLY A 351 1.99 -2.62 -1.10
N ASN A 352 1.95 -3.83 -1.67
CA ASN A 352 2.30 -4.08 -3.07
C ASN A 352 1.29 -3.51 -4.10
N LEU A 353 0.12 -3.06 -3.64
CA LEU A 353 -0.96 -2.50 -4.47
C LEU A 353 -1.11 -0.98 -4.30
N LEU A 354 -0.43 -0.39 -3.31
CA LEU A 354 -0.53 1.03 -2.98
C LEU A 354 0.57 1.84 -3.68
N PRO A 355 0.24 3.00 -4.26
CA PRO A 355 1.25 3.96 -4.67
C PRO A 355 1.86 4.67 -3.45
N ALA A 356 3.10 5.14 -3.58
CA ALA A 356 3.88 5.74 -2.51
C ALA A 356 3.29 7.04 -1.95
N ARG A 357 2.40 7.70 -2.69
CA ARG A 357 1.67 8.88 -2.21
C ARG A 357 0.64 8.56 -1.11
N VAL A 358 0.18 7.31 -0.99
CA VAL A 358 -0.77 6.93 0.08
C VAL A 358 -0.04 6.82 1.41
N ARG A 359 -0.51 7.59 2.40
CA ARG A 359 0.00 7.53 3.76
C ARG A 359 -0.33 6.17 4.37
N THR A 360 0.69 5.39 4.69
CA THR A 360 0.51 4.04 5.21
C THR A 360 1.00 3.95 6.65
N VAL A 361 0.16 3.44 7.55
CA VAL A 361 0.52 3.19 8.95
C VAL A 361 0.36 1.71 9.24
N CYS A 362 1.44 1.04 9.59
CA CYS A 362 1.46 -0.38 9.92
C CYS A 362 1.62 -0.58 11.42
N VAL A 363 0.62 -1.16 12.07
CA VAL A 363 0.61 -1.46 13.50
C VAL A 363 0.62 -2.97 13.70
N ASP A 364 1.63 -3.47 14.40
CA ASP A 364 1.74 -4.89 14.73
C ASP A 364 2.43 -5.05 16.09
N MET A 365 2.21 -6.18 16.78
CA MET A 365 2.90 -6.47 18.04
C MET A 365 4.38 -6.80 17.80
N THR A 366 4.74 -7.16 16.57
CA THR A 366 6.10 -7.55 16.18
C THR A 366 6.72 -6.57 15.19
N GLU A 367 8.02 -6.31 15.33
CA GLU A 367 8.81 -5.51 14.37
C GLU A 367 8.85 -6.13 12.96
N SER A 368 8.69 -7.45 12.88
CA SER A 368 8.90 -8.20 11.64
C SER A 368 7.97 -7.78 10.50
N VAL A 369 6.74 -7.34 10.81
CA VAL A 369 5.75 -6.99 9.79
C VAL A 369 6.06 -5.61 9.18
N PRO A 370 6.22 -4.51 9.96
CA PRO A 370 6.64 -3.23 9.40
C PRO A 370 7.99 -3.29 8.68
N VAL A 371 8.97 -4.04 9.20
CA VAL A 371 10.28 -4.21 8.53
C VAL A 371 10.12 -4.91 7.18
N LYS A 372 9.33 -5.99 7.10
CA LYS A 372 9.04 -6.66 5.82
C LYS A 372 8.31 -5.76 4.83
N LEU A 373 7.41 -4.90 5.31
CA LEU A 373 6.67 -3.96 4.48
C LEU A 373 7.62 -2.91 3.88
N GLY A 374 8.51 -2.34 4.69
CA GLY A 374 9.56 -1.43 4.22
C GLY A 374 10.50 -2.07 3.21
N ASN A 375 10.95 -3.30 3.48
CA ASN A 375 11.84 -4.06 2.58
C ASN A 375 11.20 -4.45 1.24
N ARG A 376 9.86 -4.38 1.12
CA ARG A 376 9.11 -4.66 -0.11
C ARG A 376 8.69 -3.39 -0.84
N GLY A 377 9.47 -2.32 -0.72
CA GLY A 377 9.26 -1.08 -1.48
C GLY A 377 8.22 -0.12 -0.90
N THR A 378 7.57 -0.46 0.21
CA THR A 378 6.66 0.48 0.93
C THR A 378 7.45 1.24 2.00
N THR A 379 8.55 1.89 1.60
CA THR A 379 9.48 2.57 2.52
C THR A 379 8.86 3.80 3.19
N GLN A 380 7.77 4.32 2.65
CA GLN A 380 7.01 5.44 3.22
C GLN A 380 6.08 5.04 4.38
N ALA A 381 5.94 3.74 4.67
CA ALA A 381 5.04 3.28 5.73
C ALA A 381 5.61 3.60 7.12
N ILE A 382 4.79 4.17 7.99
CA ILE A 382 5.12 4.37 9.39
C ILE A 382 4.87 3.05 10.14
N GLY A 383 5.93 2.46 10.70
CA GLY A 383 5.84 1.23 11.48
C GLY A 383 5.68 1.51 12.97
N LEU A 384 4.57 1.06 13.57
CA LEU A 384 4.31 1.16 15.00
C LEU A 384 4.21 -0.22 15.64
N VAL A 385 5.22 -0.55 16.44
CA VAL A 385 5.24 -1.78 17.23
C VAL A 385 4.50 -1.51 18.53
N THR A 386 3.27 -1.98 18.66
CA THR A 386 2.42 -1.81 19.85
C THR A 386 1.20 -2.72 19.80
N ASP A 387 0.48 -2.83 20.92
CA ASP A 387 -0.81 -3.51 20.95
C ASP A 387 -1.83 -2.76 20.08
N VAL A 388 -2.48 -3.48 19.16
CA VAL A 388 -3.41 -2.89 18.19
C VAL A 388 -4.70 -2.39 18.85
N GLY A 389 -5.12 -2.99 19.97
CA GLY A 389 -6.28 -2.54 20.74
C GLY A 389 -5.99 -1.20 21.42
N TYR A 390 -4.84 -1.08 22.06
CA TYR A 390 -4.34 0.18 22.63
C TYR A 390 -4.23 1.28 21.56
N PHE A 391 -3.65 0.96 20.40
CA PHE A 391 -3.56 1.90 19.28
C PHE A 391 -4.94 2.42 18.86
N LEU A 392 -5.90 1.53 18.65
CA LEU A 392 -7.26 1.88 18.22
C LEU A 392 -8.00 2.71 19.28
N GLU A 393 -7.85 2.39 20.56
CA GLU A 393 -8.48 3.16 21.64
C GLU A 393 -7.95 4.59 21.70
N GLN A 394 -6.62 4.76 21.63
CA GLN A 394 -6.03 6.11 21.59
C GLN A 394 -6.36 6.85 20.30
N LEU A 395 -6.37 6.18 19.15
CA LEU A 395 -6.74 6.79 17.87
C LEU A 395 -8.18 7.28 17.88
N ALA A 396 -9.12 6.47 18.38
CA ALA A 396 -10.52 6.86 18.53
C ALA A 396 -10.66 8.07 19.46
N ARG A 397 -9.94 8.09 20.59
CA ARG A 397 -9.91 9.23 21.51
C ARG A 397 -9.36 10.50 20.84
N GLU A 398 -8.26 10.38 20.11
CA GLU A 398 -7.65 11.50 19.38
C GLU A 398 -8.61 12.07 18.33
N LEU A 399 -9.39 11.21 17.66
CA LEU A 399 -10.37 11.62 16.63
C LEU A 399 -11.72 12.04 17.19
N GLY A 400 -11.97 11.86 18.49
CA GLY A 400 -13.25 12.14 19.14
C GLY A 400 -14.38 11.17 18.76
N ALA A 401 -14.04 9.90 18.50
CA ALA A 401 -14.95 8.85 18.02
C ALA A 401 -15.44 7.90 19.13
#